data_AF-A0A1G0ICC2-F1
#
_entry.id   AF-A0A1G0ICC2-F1
#
_cell.length_a   1.000
_cell.length_b   1.000
_cell.length_c   1.000
_cell.angle_alpha   90.00
_cell.angle_beta   90.00
_cell.angle_gamma   90.00
#
_symmetry.space_group_name_H-M   'P 1'
#
loop_
_entity.id
_entity.type
_entity.pdbx_description
1 polymer ?
#
loop_
_entity_poly.entity_id
_entity_poly.type
_entity_poly.pdbx_seq_one_letter_code
_entity_poly.pdbx_strand_id
1 'polypeptide(L)' 'MLGPRHEIASLQSVFYRDQYHRMLRWLIASIAIIYVLLAIMIYILWTLPEPMYYANTTDGKILLMPHQL' A
#
# COMPACT_ATOMS: atom_id res chain seq x y z
N MET A 1 48.09 3.97 -25.58
CA MET A 1 47.59 4.33 -24.23
C MET A 1 46.09 4.62 -24.35
N LEU A 2 45.24 3.64 -24.03
CA LEU A 2 43.76 3.69 -24.14
C LEU A 2 43.07 3.78 -22.76
N GLY A 3 43.81 4.02 -21.68
CA GLY A 3 43.25 4.44 -20.39
C GLY A 3 43.02 5.95 -20.46
N PRO A 4 41.86 6.52 -20.09
CA PRO A 4 41.05 6.22 -18.90
C PRO A 4 39.51 6.14 -19.18
N ARG A 5 39.08 6.19 -20.45
CA ARG A 5 37.65 6.37 -20.81
C ARG A 5 36.82 5.08 -20.67
N HIS A 6 37.45 3.92 -20.82
CA HIS A 6 36.78 2.63 -20.65
C HIS A 6 36.47 2.31 -19.17
N GLU A 7 37.37 2.66 -18.25
CA GLU A 7 37.13 2.46 -16.82
C GLU A 7 35.93 3.28 -16.33
N ILE A 8 35.80 4.53 -16.77
CA ILE A 8 34.69 5.42 -16.37
C ILE A 8 33.34 4.88 -16.90
N ALA A 9 33.29 4.37 -18.13
CA ALA A 9 32.08 3.77 -18.70
C ALA A 9 31.67 2.48 -17.97
N SER A 10 32.65 1.64 -17.58
CA SER A 10 32.39 0.42 -16.82
C SER A 10 31.84 0.73 -15.41
N LEU A 11 32.42 1.73 -14.72
CA LEU A 11 31.99 2.19 -13.41
C LEU A 11 30.55 2.70 -13.42
N GLN A 12 30.14 3.43 -14.46
CA GLN A 12 28.75 3.89 -14.62
C GLN A 12 27.77 2.73 -14.81
N SER A 13 28.12 1.70 -15.59
CA SER A 13 27.23 0.56 -15.84
C SER A 13 26.98 -0.29 -14.59
N VAL A 14 28.02 -0.49 -13.77
CA VAL A 14 27.92 -1.24 -12.51
C VAL A 14 27.15 -0.44 -11.46
N PHE A 15 27.43 0.86 -11.36
CA PHE A 15 26.71 1.76 -10.45
C PHE A 15 25.21 1.85 -10.80
N TYR A 16 24.88 1.96 -12.09
CA TYR A 16 23.50 1.97 -12.56
C TYR A 16 22.79 0.66 -12.24
N ARG A 17 23.45 -0.48 -12.43
CA ARG A 17 22.87 -1.81 -12.15
C ARG A 17 22.56 -1.98 -10.65
N ASP A 18 23.44 -1.55 -9.76
CA ASP A 18 23.21 -1.71 -8.32
C ASP A 18 22.11 -0.77 -7.80
N GLN A 19 22.11 0.48 -8.28
CA GLN A 19 21.06 1.45 -7.96
C GLN A 19 19.70 1.04 -8.54
N TYR A 20 19.68 0.43 -9.73
CA TYR A 20 18.49 -0.15 -10.34
C TYR A 20 17.91 -1.29 -9.50
N HIS A 21 18.74 -2.24 -9.06
CA HIS A 21 18.25 -3.33 -8.18
C HIS A 21 17.80 -2.82 -6.82
N ARG A 22 18.42 -1.77 -6.29
CA ARG A 22 17.95 -1.11 -5.06
C ARG A 22 16.58 -0.46 -5.28
N MET A 23 16.42 0.30 -6.36
CA MET A 23 15.14 0.92 -6.73
C MET A 23 14.05 -0.13 -6.99
N LEU A 24 14.37 -1.21 -7.68
CA LEU A 24 13.45 -2.32 -7.95
C LEU A 24 12.98 -2.99 -6.65
N ARG A 25 13.87 -3.21 -5.68
CA ARG A 25 13.50 -3.74 -4.36
C ARG A 25 12.55 -2.80 -3.62
N TRP A 26 12.81 -1.50 -3.65
CA TRP A 26 11.90 -0.51 -3.07
C TRP A 26 10.55 -0.47 -3.77
N LEU A 27 10.53 -0.60 -5.10
CA LEU A 27 9.30 -0.67 -5.88
C LEU A 27 8.48 -1.90 -5.48
N ILE A 28 9.11 -3.08 -5.42
CA ILE A 28 8.46 -4.33 -4.98
C ILE A 28 7.94 -4.20 -3.54
N ALA A 29 8.74 -3.62 -2.63
CA ALA A 29 8.32 -3.37 -1.26
C ALA A 29 7.11 -2.43 -1.18
N SER A 30 7.07 -1.37 -2.00
CA SER A 30 5.94 -0.45 -2.04
C SER A 30 4.66 -1.14 -2.54
N ILE A 31 4.77 -2.00 -3.56
CA ILE A 31 3.66 -2.81 -4.06
C ILE A 31 3.17 -3.77 -2.97
N ALA A 32 4.08 -4.44 -2.27
CA ALA A 32 3.73 -5.33 -1.17
C ALA A 32 2.98 -4.59 -0.05
N ILE A 33 3.42 -3.38 0.32
CA ILE A 33 2.74 -2.53 1.31
C ILE A 33 1.31 -2.19 0.87
N ILE A 34 1.11 -1.85 -0.41
CA ILE A 34 -0.23 -1.56 -0.96
C ILE A 34 -1.15 -2.78 -0.81
N TYR A 35 -0.66 -3.98 -1.13
CA TYR A 35 -1.45 -5.21 -0.96
C TYR A 35 -1.79 -5.49 0.51
N VAL A 36 -0.84 -5.27 1.44
CA VAL A 36 -1.09 -5.41 2.87
C VAL A 36 -2.16 -4.43 3.35
N LEU A 37 -2.08 -3.17 2.94
CA LEU A 37 -3.10 -2.15 3.27
C LEU A 37 -4.48 -2.53 2.73
N LEU A 38 -4.55 -3.02 1.49
CA LEU A 38 -5.80 -3.50 0.91
C LEU A 38 -6.38 -4.69 1.71
N ALA A 39 -5.55 -5.67 2.07
CA ALA A 39 -5.98 -6.81 2.86
C ALA A 39 -6.52 -6.38 4.23
N ILE A 40 -5.86 -5.43 4.90
CA ILE A 40 -6.33 -4.86 6.17
C ILE A 40 -7.67 -4.15 5.98
N MET A 41 -7.82 -3.34 4.93
CA MET A 41 -9.08 -2.65 4.65
C MET A 41 -10.23 -3.63 4.41
N ILE A 42 -9.99 -4.69 3.64
CA ILE A 42 -10.97 -5.75 3.40
C ILE A 42 -11.33 -6.46 4.70
N TYR A 43 -10.33 -6.80 5.53
CA TYR A 43 -10.56 -7.42 6.83
C TYR A 43 -11.42 -6.53 7.74
N ILE A 44 -11.13 -5.23 7.78
CA ILE A 44 -11.93 -4.25 8.53
C ILE A 44 -13.36 -4.24 8.00
N LEU A 45 -13.56 -4.09 6.69
CA LEU A 45 -14.90 -4.08 6.09
C LEU A 45 -15.70 -5.35 6.38
N TRP A 46 -15.05 -6.51 6.38
CA TRP A 46 -15.73 -7.78 6.68
C TRP A 46 -16.04 -7.94 8.17
N THR A 47 -15.19 -7.40 9.04
CA THR A 47 -15.38 -7.47 10.50
C THR A 47 -16.24 -6.33 11.05
N LEU A 48 -16.54 -5.29 10.25
CA LEU A 48 -17.44 -4.24 10.66
C LEU A 48 -18.84 -4.84 10.85
N PRO A 49 -19.35 -4.88 12.09
CA PRO A 49 -20.73 -5.30 12.31
C PRO A 49 -21.64 -4.31 11.59
N GLU A 50 -22.67 -4.82 10.89
CA GLU A 50 -23.68 -3.96 10.31
C GLU A 50 -24.22 -3.03 11.40
N PRO A 51 -24.27 -1.71 11.16
CA PRO A 51 -24.71 -0.75 12.17
C PRO A 51 -26.16 -1.04 12.54
N MET A 52 -26.38 -1.77 13.63
CA MET A 52 -27.72 -2.17 14.06
C MET A 52 -28.55 -1.00 14.62
N TYR A 53 -27.92 0.15 14.90
CA TYR A 53 -28.53 1.25 15.62
C TYR A 53 -28.14 2.60 15.04
N TYR A 54 -29.11 3.51 14.89
CA TYR A 54 -28.83 4.91 14.60
C TYR A 54 -28.35 5.62 15.87
N ALA A 55 -27.14 6.20 15.82
CA ALA A 55 -26.56 6.96 16.94
C ALA A 55 -27.05 8.43 17.01
N ASN A 56 -27.81 8.89 16.01
CA ASN A 56 -28.22 10.29 15.90
C ASN A 56 -29.74 10.41 15.77
N THR A 57 -30.45 10.00 16.83
CA THR A 57 -31.88 10.27 16.96
C THR A 57 -32.04 11.55 17.78
N THR A 58 -32.68 12.56 17.21
CA THR A 58 -33.02 13.84 17.89
C THR A 58 -33.89 13.66 19.14
N ASP A 59 -34.48 12.49 19.32
CA ASP A 59 -35.39 12.12 20.40
C ASP A 59 -34.70 11.30 21.53
N GLY A 60 -33.37 11.14 21.50
CA GLY A 60 -32.61 10.43 22.55
C GLY A 60 -32.86 8.92 22.67
N LYS A 61 -33.58 8.34 21.70
CA LYS A 61 -33.92 6.90 21.66
C LYS A 61 -33.03 6.15 20.68
N ILE A 62 -32.57 4.98 21.08
CA ILE A 62 -31.81 4.06 20.23
C ILE A 62 -32.81 3.40 19.27
N LEU A 63 -32.77 3.76 17.98
CA LEU A 63 -33.62 3.16 16.95
C LEU A 63 -32.88 2.05 16.22
N LEU A 64 -33.52 0.89 16.10
CA LEU A 64 -33.02 -0.23 15.29
C LEU A 64 -33.02 0.16 13.81
N MET A 65 -31.90 -0.10 13.12
CA MET A 65 -31.79 0.15 11.69
C MET A 65 -32.66 -0.86 10.92
N PRO A 66 -33.59 -0.43 10.04
CA PRO A 66 -34.39 -1.36 9.26
C PRO A 66 -33.50 -2.10 8.26
N HIS A 67 -33.45 -3.43 8.37
CA HIS A 67 -32.74 -4.30 7.44
C HIS A 67 -33.44 -4.21 6.08
N GLN A 68 -32.82 -3.53 5.11
CA GLN A 68 -33.34 -3.45 3.76
C GLN A 68 -32.96 -4.74 3.03
N LEU A 69 -33.99 -5.58 2.79
CA LEU A 69 -33.96 -6.75 1.91
C LEU A 69 -33.49 -6.39 0.50
#